data_AF-A0A357BJN4-F1
#
_entry.id   AF-A0A357BJN4-F1
#
_cell.length_a   1.000
_cell.length_b   1.000
_cell.length_c   1.000
_cell.angle_alpha   90.00
_cell.angle_beta   90.00
_cell.angle_gamma   90.00
#
_symmetry.space_group_name_H-M   'P 1'
#
loop_
_entity.id
_entity.type
_entity.pdbx_description
1 polymer ?
#
loop_
_entity_poly.entity_id
_entity_poly.type
_entity_poly.pdbx_seq_one_letter_code
_entity_poly.pdbx_strand_id
1 'polypeptide(L)'
;MNSQQKNREDDYLKSKEYKKLVVALKKIIWEVQTASGNTNSRYELLTCADCGVYEDVGIDGQLKVLNKDQQFVKSGNFIIIDKEERSYRRNNLCFFKIKYAFICPDCGMYQTEVHRKKFELERSGKKKFVQ
;
A
#
# COMPACT_ATOMS: atom_id res chain seq x y z
N MET A 1 -21.44 11.69 -19.89
CA MET A 1 -20.91 10.31 -19.84
C MET A 1 -21.93 9.42 -19.16
N ASN A 2 -22.26 8.30 -19.80
CA ASN A 2 -23.49 7.51 -19.63
C ASN A 2 -23.65 6.86 -18.24
N SER A 3 -24.80 7.10 -17.61
CA SER A 3 -25.25 6.44 -16.36
C SER A 3 -25.38 4.92 -16.47
N GLN A 4 -25.56 4.38 -17.68
CA GLN A 4 -25.67 2.93 -17.92
C GLN A 4 -24.32 2.19 -17.86
N GLN A 5 -23.20 2.87 -18.10
CA GLN A 5 -21.86 2.24 -18.04
C GLN A 5 -21.41 2.05 -16.58
N LYS A 6 -21.68 3.04 -15.71
CA LYS A 6 -21.38 2.97 -14.27
C LYS A 6 -22.06 1.76 -13.58
N ASN A 7 -23.33 1.49 -13.89
CA ASN A 7 -24.05 0.38 -13.25
C ASN A 7 -23.51 -1.01 -13.65
N ARG A 8 -22.90 -1.15 -14.84
CA ARG A 8 -22.33 -2.44 -15.29
C ARG A 8 -20.98 -2.77 -14.64
N GLU A 9 -20.16 -1.76 -14.36
CA GLU A 9 -18.88 -1.96 -13.65
C GLU A 9 -19.12 -2.41 -12.20
N ASP A 10 -20.11 -1.82 -11.52
CA ASP A 10 -20.49 -2.18 -10.15
C ASP A 10 -21.09 -3.61 -10.04
N ASP A 11 -21.78 -4.08 -11.08
CA ASP A 11 -22.35 -5.43 -11.10
C ASP A 11 -21.29 -6.52 -11.31
N TYR A 12 -20.24 -6.24 -12.08
CA TYR A 12 -19.15 -7.19 -12.29
C TYR A 12 -18.35 -7.45 -11.00
N LEU A 13 -18.17 -6.43 -10.15
CA LEU A 13 -17.53 -6.55 -8.83
C LEU A 13 -18.32 -7.48 -7.88
N LYS A 14 -19.65 -7.63 -8.09
CA LYS A 14 -20.51 -8.51 -7.30
C LYS A 14 -20.57 -9.95 -7.84
N SER A 15 -20.07 -10.19 -9.06
CA SER A 15 -20.13 -11.49 -9.73
C SER A 15 -19.38 -12.58 -8.96
N LYS A 16 -19.85 -13.82 -9.08
CA LYS A 16 -19.26 -15.00 -8.42
C LYS A 16 -17.87 -15.30 -8.99
N GLU A 17 -17.71 -15.03 -10.28
CA GLU A 17 -16.50 -15.25 -11.07
C GLU A 17 -15.39 -14.29 -10.64
N TYR A 18 -15.72 -13.00 -10.47
CA TYR A 18 -14.77 -12.01 -9.95
C TYR A 18 -14.33 -12.35 -8.52
N LYS A 19 -15.26 -12.73 -7.63
CA LYS A 19 -14.93 -13.15 -6.26
C LYS A 19 -14.00 -14.37 -6.24
N LYS A 20 -14.24 -15.37 -7.10
CA LYS A 20 -13.36 -16.54 -7.25
C LYS A 20 -11.96 -16.14 -7.73
N LEU A 21 -11.87 -15.23 -8.70
CA LEU A 21 -10.61 -14.72 -9.21
C LEU A 21 -9.82 -13.99 -8.11
N VAL A 22 -10.48 -13.13 -7.34
CA VAL A 22 -9.85 -12.42 -6.22
C VAL A 22 -9.33 -13.41 -5.16
N VAL A 23 -10.09 -14.45 -4.82
CA VAL A 23 -9.64 -15.48 -3.88
C VAL A 23 -8.41 -16.24 -4.42
N ALA A 24 -8.41 -16.60 -5.70
CA ALA A 24 -7.26 -17.27 -6.34
C ALA A 24 -6.01 -16.38 -6.34
N LEU A 25 -6.17 -15.09 -6.67
CA LEU A 25 -5.09 -14.12 -6.63
C LEU A 25 -4.54 -13.92 -5.21
N LYS A 26 -5.42 -13.80 -4.21
CA LYS A 26 -5.01 -13.71 -2.79
C LYS A 26 -4.16 -14.91 -2.38
N LYS A 27 -4.53 -16.13 -2.80
CA LYS A 27 -3.78 -17.36 -2.52
C LYS A 27 -2.39 -17.34 -3.17
N ILE A 28 -2.31 -17.02 -4.45
CA ILE A 28 -1.02 -16.95 -5.18
C ILE A 28 -0.09 -15.94 -4.52
N ILE A 29 -0.61 -14.77 -4.17
CA ILE A 29 0.16 -13.70 -3.53
C ILE A 29 0.69 -14.13 -2.17
N TRP A 30 -0.14 -14.82 -1.38
CA TRP A 30 0.29 -15.38 -0.09
C TRP A 30 1.39 -16.44 -0.26
N GLU A 31 1.26 -17.33 -1.25
CA GLU A 31 2.29 -18.34 -1.57
C GLU A 31 3.61 -17.69 -2.02
N VAL A 32 3.55 -16.62 -2.81
CA VAL A 32 4.74 -15.85 -3.23
C VAL A 32 5.39 -15.13 -2.05
N GLN A 33 4.62 -14.51 -1.16
CA GLN A 33 5.14 -13.79 0.02
C GLN A 33 5.81 -14.72 1.02
N THR A 34 5.27 -15.93 1.20
CA THR A 34 5.85 -16.96 2.07
C THR A 34 7.11 -17.58 1.47
N ALA A 35 7.14 -17.82 0.15
CA ALA A 35 8.31 -18.38 -0.53
C ALA A 35 9.47 -17.38 -0.67
N SER A 36 9.18 -16.08 -0.84
CA SER A 36 10.19 -15.04 -1.08
C SER A 36 10.85 -14.47 0.17
N GLY A 37 10.50 -14.95 1.37
CA GLY A 37 11.12 -14.49 2.62
C GLY A 37 10.92 -12.98 2.82
N ASN A 38 9.66 -12.56 2.95
CA ASN A 38 9.27 -11.24 3.46
C ASN A 38 9.91 -10.02 2.75
N THR A 39 9.36 -9.63 1.60
CA THR A 39 9.74 -8.42 0.86
C THR A 39 8.75 -7.26 0.98
N ASN A 40 7.73 -7.38 1.83
CA ASN A 40 6.76 -6.30 2.09
C ASN A 40 7.27 -5.25 3.11
N SER A 41 8.59 -5.13 3.30
CA SER A 41 9.12 -3.98 4.05
C SER A 41 8.87 -2.71 3.24
N ARG A 42 7.90 -1.94 3.70
CA ARG A 42 7.57 -0.60 3.18
C ARG A 42 7.67 0.39 4.32
N TYR A 43 8.05 1.61 3.96
CA TYR A 43 8.24 2.69 4.92
C TYR A 43 6.99 3.57 5.03
N GLU A 44 6.01 3.36 4.14
CA GLU A 44 4.80 4.14 4.02
C GLU A 44 3.57 3.28 4.31
N LEU A 45 2.62 3.90 5.02
CA LEU A 45 1.30 3.37 5.29
C LEU A 45 0.38 3.74 4.13
N LEU A 46 -0.41 2.78 3.66
CA LEU A 46 -1.34 2.96 2.55
C LEU A 46 -2.75 3.27 3.03
N THR A 47 -3.52 3.96 2.19
CA THR A 47 -4.94 4.21 2.42
C THR A 47 -5.76 3.89 1.18
N CYS A 48 -6.84 3.14 1.33
CA CYS A 48 -7.81 2.92 0.27
C CYS A 48 -8.61 4.20 0.03
N ALA A 49 -8.54 4.75 -1.19
CA ALA A 49 -9.26 5.99 -1.51
C ALA A 49 -10.78 5.78 -1.63
N ASP A 50 -11.21 4.54 -1.90
CA ASP A 50 -12.61 4.18 -2.11
C ASP A 50 -13.34 3.96 -0.77
N CYS A 51 -13.00 2.89 -0.03
CA CYS A 51 -13.67 2.58 1.23
C CYS A 51 -13.05 3.26 2.46
N GLY A 52 -11.86 3.87 2.32
CA GLY A 52 -11.18 4.60 3.40
C GLY A 52 -10.57 3.75 4.50
N VAL A 53 -10.40 2.44 4.27
CA VAL A 53 -9.53 1.63 5.14
C VAL A 53 -8.09 2.06 4.96
N TYR A 54 -7.29 2.03 6.02
CA TYR A 54 -5.92 2.52 6.02
C TYR A 54 -5.04 1.65 6.91
N GLU A 55 -3.74 1.81 6.74
CA GLU A 55 -2.74 1.10 7.52
C GLU A 55 -2.25 1.94 8.68
N ASP A 56 -1.98 1.28 9.80
CA ASP A 56 -1.38 1.88 10.98
C ASP A 56 -0.36 0.92 11.61
N VAL A 57 0.53 1.46 12.41
CA VAL A 57 1.50 0.68 13.19
C VAL A 57 0.98 0.58 14.61
N GLY A 58 0.62 -0.65 15.02
CA GLY A 58 0.22 -0.90 16.39
C GLY A 58 1.34 -0.66 17.39
N ILE A 59 0.99 -0.60 18.67
CA ILE A 59 1.93 -0.47 19.80
C ILE A 59 2.97 -1.63 19.82
N ASP A 60 2.58 -2.78 19.28
CA ASP A 60 3.41 -3.97 19.08
C ASP A 60 4.36 -3.87 17.87
N GLY A 61 4.38 -2.74 17.17
CA GLY A 61 5.17 -2.54 15.96
C GLY A 61 4.64 -3.29 14.74
N GLN A 62 3.47 -3.93 14.85
CA GLN A 62 2.87 -4.68 13.74
C GLN A 62 1.98 -3.77 12.89
N LEU A 63 2.07 -3.95 11.58
CA LEU A 63 1.20 -3.26 10.64
C LEU A 63 -0.22 -3.84 10.72
N LYS A 64 -1.19 -2.93 10.84
CA LYS A 64 -2.60 -3.23 11.06
C LYS A 64 -3.42 -2.46 10.04
N VAL A 65 -4.50 -3.08 9.55
CA VAL A 65 -5.45 -2.41 8.67
C VAL A 65 -6.71 -2.06 9.46
N LEU A 66 -7.06 -0.77 9.45
CA LEU A 66 -8.17 -0.19 10.18
C LEU A 66 -9.18 0.42 9.21
N ASN A 67 -10.45 0.43 9.60
CA ASN A 67 -11.47 1.22 8.92
C ASN A 67 -11.53 2.66 9.47
N LYS A 68 -12.42 3.49 8.93
CA LYS A 68 -12.61 4.89 9.36
C LYS A 68 -12.97 5.04 10.86
N ASP A 69 -13.56 4.00 11.44
CA ASP A 69 -13.94 3.93 12.86
C ASP A 69 -12.83 3.36 13.75
N GLN A 70 -11.61 3.22 13.20
CA GLN A 70 -10.43 2.66 13.87
C GLN A 70 -10.60 1.19 14.32
N GLN A 71 -11.49 0.46 13.65
CA GLN A 71 -11.71 -0.96 13.91
C GLN A 71 -10.90 -1.83 12.95
N PHE A 72 -10.43 -2.97 13.45
CA PHE A 72 -9.69 -3.94 12.67
C PHE A 72 -10.50 -4.52 11.51
N VAL A 73 -9.92 -4.45 10.32
CA VAL A 73 -10.46 -5.10 9.13
C VAL A 73 -10.00 -6.56 9.12
N LYS A 74 -10.93 -7.51 9.10
CA LYS A 74 -10.62 -8.95 9.09
C LYS A 74 -9.88 -9.42 7.83
N SER A 75 -9.93 -8.63 6.76
CA SER A 75 -9.57 -9.02 5.40
C SER A 75 -8.06 -9.06 5.09
N GLY A 76 -7.20 -8.81 6.09
CA GLY A 76 -5.74 -8.89 5.98
C GLY A 76 -5.07 -7.57 5.58
N ASN A 77 -3.79 -7.65 5.18
CA ASN A 77 -2.98 -6.50 4.77
C ASN A 77 -3.29 -6.06 3.32
N PHE A 78 -2.97 -4.80 2.99
CA PHE A 78 -2.99 -4.39 1.58
C PHE A 78 -2.04 -5.25 0.75
N ILE A 79 -2.49 -5.55 -0.46
CA ILE A 79 -1.79 -6.43 -1.37
C ILE A 79 -1.02 -5.56 -2.35
N ILE A 80 0.30 -5.50 -2.21
CA ILE A 80 1.16 -4.80 -3.15
C ILE A 80 1.30 -5.64 -4.42
N ILE A 81 0.96 -5.04 -5.55
CA ILE A 81 1.10 -5.63 -6.89
C ILE A 81 2.42 -5.19 -7.52
N ASP A 82 2.74 -3.90 -7.38
CA ASP A 82 3.96 -3.33 -7.94
C ASP A 82 4.51 -2.22 -7.04
N LYS A 83 5.83 -2.04 -7.09
CA LYS A 83 6.58 -1.07 -6.30
C LYS A 83 7.70 -0.49 -7.14
N GLU A 84 7.57 0.79 -7.49
CA GLU A 84 8.60 1.55 -8.19
C GLU A 84 9.25 2.55 -7.23
N GLU A 85 10.57 2.40 -7.01
CA GLU A 85 11.36 3.35 -6.24
C GLU A 85 12.28 4.16 -7.14
N ARG A 86 12.34 5.48 -6.93
CA ARG A 86 13.32 6.36 -7.55
C ARG A 86 13.84 7.36 -6.54
N SER A 87 15.16 7.48 -6.46
CA SER A 87 15.83 8.53 -5.71
C SER A 87 16.70 9.36 -6.65
N TYR A 88 16.80 10.65 -6.35
CA TYR A 88 17.76 11.53 -7.02
C TYR A 88 18.27 12.60 -6.08
N ARG A 89 19.48 13.06 -6.34
CA ARG A 89 20.15 14.09 -5.54
C ARG A 89 20.15 15.42 -6.29
N ARG A 90 19.89 16.51 -5.58
CA ARG A 90 20.12 17.87 -6.07
C ARG A 90 20.71 18.71 -4.95
N ASN A 91 21.96 19.14 -5.11
CA ASN A 91 22.73 19.85 -4.09
C ASN A 91 22.87 19.00 -2.80
N ASN A 92 22.51 19.57 -1.64
CA ASN A 92 22.48 18.90 -0.35
C ASN A 92 21.13 18.22 -0.07
N LEU A 93 20.23 18.11 -1.05
CA LEU A 93 18.94 17.46 -0.88
C LEU A 93 18.92 16.10 -1.58
N CYS A 94 18.36 15.10 -0.91
CA CYS A 94 17.99 13.84 -1.52
C CYS A 94 16.47 13.76 -1.63
N PHE A 95 15.98 13.46 -2.82
CA PHE A 95 14.57 13.30 -3.14
C PHE A 95 14.28 11.82 -3.31
N PHE A 96 13.22 11.35 -2.66
CA PHE A 96 12.74 9.98 -2.76
C PHE A 96 11.31 10.00 -3.26
N LYS A 97 11.05 9.22 -4.31
CA LYS A 97 9.71 8.96 -4.83
C LYS A 97 9.50 7.47 -4.83
N ILE A 98 8.44 7.03 -4.17
CA ILE A 98 8.00 5.63 -4.18
C ILE A 98 6.57 5.61 -4.71
N LYS A 99 6.30 4.73 -5.65
CA LYS A 99 4.96 4.49 -6.18
C LYS A 99 4.58 3.06 -5.87
N TYR A 100 3.43 2.88 -5.24
CA TYR A 100 2.83 1.59 -4.96
C TYR A 100 1.60 1.39 -5.84
N ALA A 101 1.51 0.25 -6.50
CA ALA A 101 0.25 -0.26 -7.05
C ALA A 101 -0.24 -1.38 -6.14
N PHE A 102 -1.49 -1.32 -5.69
CA PHE A 102 -1.98 -2.24 -4.68
C PHE A 102 -3.49 -2.47 -4.75
N ILE A 103 -3.92 -3.55 -4.13
CA ILE A 103 -5.32 -3.93 -3.98
C ILE A 103 -5.74 -3.76 -2.51
N CYS A 104 -6.84 -3.04 -2.31
CA CYS A 104 -7.45 -2.89 -1.00
C CYS A 104 -7.91 -4.25 -0.44
N PRO A 105 -7.57 -4.60 0.81
CA PRO A 105 -7.93 -5.90 1.37
C PRO A 105 -9.44 -6.04 1.58
N ASP A 106 -10.12 -4.92 1.84
CA ASP A 106 -11.55 -4.84 2.13
C ASP A 106 -12.42 -4.80 0.87
N CYS A 107 -12.43 -3.68 0.12
CA CYS A 107 -13.27 -3.54 -1.07
C CYS A 107 -12.69 -4.17 -2.35
N GLY A 108 -11.43 -4.61 -2.35
CA GLY A 108 -10.79 -5.20 -3.54
C GLY A 108 -10.41 -4.20 -4.63
N MET A 109 -10.55 -2.90 -4.39
CA MET A 109 -10.20 -1.88 -5.37
C MET A 109 -8.69 -1.85 -5.66
N TYR A 110 -8.33 -1.87 -6.93
CA TYR A 110 -6.98 -1.59 -7.40
C TYR A 110 -6.72 -0.09 -7.44
N GLN A 111 -5.61 0.36 -6.87
CA GLN A 111 -5.24 1.76 -6.85
C GLN A 111 -3.73 1.95 -6.86
N THR A 112 -3.32 3.19 -7.11
CA THR A 112 -1.92 3.58 -7.16
C THR A 112 -1.70 4.79 -6.27
N GLU A 113 -0.71 4.72 -5.38
CA GLU A 113 -0.34 5.82 -4.49
C GLU A 113 1.13 6.19 -4.70
N VAL A 114 1.44 7.50 -4.61
CA VAL A 114 2.79 8.02 -4.80
C VAL A 114 3.20 8.81 -3.58
N HIS A 115 4.20 8.30 -2.87
CA HIS A 115 4.83 9.01 -1.76
C HIS A 115 6.07 9.74 -2.25
N ARG A 116 6.22 10.97 -1.77
CA ARG A 116 7.38 11.81 -2.06
C ARG A 116 7.95 12.31 -0.75
N LYS A 117 9.22 11.99 -0.49
CA LYS A 117 9.97 12.50 0.66
C LYS A 117 11.18 13.27 0.17
N LYS A 118 11.62 14.25 0.94
CA LYS A 118 12.89 14.93 0.75
C LYS A 118 13.60 14.98 2.09
N PHE A 119 14.91 14.80 2.08
CA PHE A 119 15.73 15.01 3.26
C PHE A 119 16.99 15.77 2.90
N GLU A 120 17.43 16.58 3.86
CA GLU A 120 18.70 17.28 3.78
C GLU A 120 19.80 16.30 4.18
N LEU A 121 20.79 16.17 3.31
CA LEU A 121 22.01 15.45 3.59
C LEU A 121 22.87 16.39 4.42
N GLU A 122 23.00 16.09 5.70
CA GLU A 122 24.01 16.75 6.51
C GLU A 122 25.37 16.57 5.84
N ARG A 123 26.09 17.67 5.64
CA ARG A 123 27.52 17.63 5.35
C ARG A 123 28.26 17.31 6.64
N SER A 124 28.07 16.13 7.22
CA SER A 124 28.78 15.73 8.43
C SER A 124 29.95 14.82 8.09
N GLY A 125 31.07 15.46 7.74
CA GLY A 125 32.39 14.96 8.11
C GLY A 125 32.66 15.08 9.62
N LYS A 126 31.66 15.39 10.46
CA LYS A 126 31.82 15.44 11.92
C LYS A 126 30.56 14.92 12.62
N LYS A 127 30.70 13.74 13.23
CA LYS A 127 29.82 13.26 14.29
C LYS A 127 29.96 14.20 15.49
N LYS A 128 28.85 14.75 15.98
CA LYS A 128 28.73 15.18 17.38
C LYS A 128 27.49 14.52 17.95
N PHE A 129 27.70 13.61 18.89
CA PHE A 129 26.66 13.22 19.84
C PHE A 129 26.42 14.42 20.76
N VAL A 130 25.15 14.76 20.98
CA VAL A 130 24.73 15.61 22.08
C VAL A 130 23.84 14.74 22.96
N GLN A 131 24.20 14.71 24.25
CA GLN A 131 23.54 13.97 25.32
C GLN A 131 22.13 14.49 25.60
#